data_AF-A0A8J4AI02-F1
#
_entry.id   AF-A0A8J4AI02-F1
#
_cell.length_a   1.000
_cell.length_b   1.000
_cell.length_c   1.000
_cell.angle_alpha   90.00
_cell.angle_beta   90.00
_cell.angle_gamma   90.00
#
_symmetry.space_group_name_H-M   'P 1'
#
loop_
_entity.id
_entity.type
_entity.pdbx_description
1 polymer ?
#
loop_
_entity_poly.entity_id
_entity_poly.type
_entity_poly.pdbx_seq_one_letter_code
_entity_poly.pdbx_strand_id
1 'polypeptide(L)'
;MVRYEPVDETESAMLAALRHDDPASYLRLLADLDLVLPMAPGSVVNGQVAFATVELGERIHVAAYTSGQAMAAGTDGAFESYRKVRLAALAETWPNERWWLAVDAGLPLAMNLAPRMVRQVASGDFTVPTRRPAPTAMQKVVPPPMLPAYLEAGYGFVAGYVHRWQDTRELRTPADLVANLGLAFPGSPFPAEPAELHVIRWPGYCADLYRVPYGGTDEASVHAMPAGWVIEHPPFLGNGYVADSRLAVPEYKVDSVRLPHHAEMWRIAADGGQSLAAVYDADLQTWHRNASGEG
;
A
#
# COMPACT_ATOMS: atom_id res chain seq x y z
N MET A 1 3.95 28.95 2.24
CA MET A 1 5.14 28.28 2.80
C MET A 1 6.01 29.38 3.40
N VAL A 2 6.38 29.27 4.67
CA VAL A 2 7.25 30.26 5.32
C VAL A 2 8.61 30.22 4.61
N ARG A 3 9.14 31.38 4.25
CA ARG A 3 10.50 31.49 3.70
C ARG A 3 11.46 31.37 4.89
N TYR A 4 12.06 30.20 5.04
CA TYR A 4 13.05 29.91 6.07
C TYR A 4 14.42 29.74 5.44
N GLU A 5 15.42 30.40 6.01
CA GLU A 5 16.82 30.24 5.63
C GLU A 5 17.53 29.39 6.70
N PRO A 6 18.16 28.27 6.33
CA PRO A 6 18.90 27.41 7.25
C PRO A 6 19.90 28.21 8.11
N VAL A 7 19.97 27.86 9.38
CA VAL A 7 20.79 28.58 10.37
C VAL A 7 22.27 28.26 10.22
N ASP A 8 22.59 27.03 9.82
CA ASP A 8 23.94 26.52 9.69
C ASP A 8 24.12 25.55 8.51
N GLU A 9 25.34 25.02 8.37
CA GLU A 9 25.68 24.02 7.36
C GLU A 9 24.90 22.72 7.56
N THR A 10 24.55 22.36 8.80
CA THR A 10 23.81 21.14 9.09
C THR A 10 22.35 21.24 8.63
N GLU A 11 21.64 22.31 8.97
CA GLU A 11 20.27 22.56 8.46
C GLU A 11 20.29 22.71 6.93
N SER A 12 21.34 23.31 6.36
CA SER A 12 21.52 23.40 4.91
C SER A 12 21.67 22.02 4.26
N ALA A 13 22.45 21.13 4.86
CA ALA A 13 22.63 19.76 4.41
C ALA A 13 21.36 18.91 4.59
N MET A 14 20.61 19.10 5.68
CA MET A 14 19.31 18.46 5.90
C MET A 14 18.29 18.88 4.85
N LEU A 15 18.20 20.19 4.55
CA LEU A 15 17.33 20.69 3.49
C LEU A 15 17.75 20.17 2.11
N ALA A 16 19.05 20.07 1.84
CA ALA A 16 19.55 19.47 0.61
C ALA A 16 19.17 17.98 0.51
N ALA A 17 19.30 17.20 1.58
CA ALA A 17 18.94 15.78 1.60
C ALA A 17 17.46 15.55 1.21
N LEU A 18 16.55 16.38 1.73
CA LEU A 18 15.13 16.33 1.35
C LEU A 18 14.90 16.69 -0.11
N ARG A 19 15.60 17.71 -0.63
CA ARG A 19 15.49 18.12 -2.05
C ARG A 19 15.97 17.04 -3.02
N HIS A 20 16.92 16.21 -2.60
CA HIS A 20 17.49 15.13 -3.42
C HIS A 20 16.81 13.77 -3.16
N ASP A 21 15.71 13.73 -2.39
CA ASP A 21 15.01 12.49 -2.02
C ASP A 21 15.95 11.46 -1.35
N ASP A 22 16.87 11.95 -0.50
CA ASP A 22 17.82 11.14 0.27
C ASP A 22 17.51 11.20 1.78
N PRO A 23 16.44 10.53 2.24
CA PRO A 23 16.06 10.56 3.64
C PRO A 23 17.10 9.85 4.53
N ALA A 24 17.93 8.95 4.00
CA ALA A 24 18.98 8.29 4.79
C ALA A 24 20.05 9.29 5.24
N SER A 25 20.46 10.21 4.37
CA SER A 25 21.40 11.29 4.74
C SER A 25 20.79 12.28 5.73
N TYR A 26 19.49 12.62 5.58
CA TYR A 26 18.78 13.43 6.58
C TYR A 26 18.79 12.77 7.96
N LEU A 27 18.47 11.47 8.04
CA LEU A 27 18.39 10.73 9.31
C LEU A 27 19.75 10.59 10.00
N ARG A 28 20.85 10.48 9.24
CA ARG A 28 22.21 10.50 9.80
C ARG A 28 22.51 11.83 10.51
N LEU A 29 22.23 12.95 9.82
CA LEU A 29 22.42 14.28 10.40
C LEU A 29 21.55 14.47 11.64
N LEU A 30 20.29 14.04 11.58
CA LEU A 30 19.35 14.12 12.70
C LEU A 30 19.83 13.35 13.95
N ALA A 31 20.48 12.20 13.76
CA ALA A 31 20.93 11.36 14.87
C ALA A 31 22.07 12.00 15.68
N ASP A 32 22.90 12.82 15.02
CA ASP A 32 24.06 13.49 15.63
C ASP A 32 23.69 14.85 16.27
N LEU A 33 22.47 15.34 16.06
CA LEU A 33 22.01 16.64 16.55
C LEU A 33 21.45 16.61 17.98
N ASP A 34 21.68 17.71 18.69
CA ASP A 34 20.94 18.04 19.91
C ASP A 34 19.64 18.77 19.52
N LEU A 35 18.52 18.06 19.60
CA LEU A 35 17.20 18.62 19.26
C LEU A 35 16.70 19.59 20.33
N VAL A 36 16.10 20.68 19.88
CA VAL A 36 15.42 21.69 20.67
C VAL A 36 13.96 21.28 20.86
N LEU A 37 13.58 20.95 22.09
CA LEU A 37 12.19 20.64 22.45
C LEU A 37 11.58 21.87 23.14
N PRO A 38 10.47 22.43 22.62
CA PRO A 38 9.80 23.56 23.25
C PRO A 38 9.31 23.21 24.65
N MET A 39 9.34 24.19 25.56
CA MET A 39 8.81 24.06 26.91
C MET A 39 7.74 25.13 27.15
N ALA A 40 6.51 24.71 27.44
CA ALA A 40 5.50 25.64 27.91
C ALA A 40 5.80 26.07 29.37
N PRO A 41 5.47 27.30 29.78
CA PRO A 41 5.59 27.72 31.17
C PRO A 41 4.82 26.77 32.11
N GLY A 42 5.44 26.33 33.20
CA GLY A 42 4.80 25.42 34.17
C GLY A 42 4.77 23.94 33.78
N SER A 43 5.43 23.52 32.70
CA SER A 43 5.42 22.13 32.20
C SER A 43 6.18 21.10 33.05
N VAL A 44 6.60 21.45 34.27
CA VAL A 44 7.31 20.51 35.16
C VAL A 44 6.29 19.91 36.13
N VAL A 45 5.94 18.64 35.90
CA VAL A 45 5.04 17.87 36.77
C VAL A 45 5.85 16.76 37.43
N ASN A 46 5.91 16.72 38.76
CA ASN A 46 6.69 15.73 39.52
C ASN A 46 8.18 15.63 39.12
N GLY A 47 8.80 16.75 38.72
CA GLY A 47 10.18 16.78 38.25
C GLY A 47 10.40 16.28 36.81
N GLN A 48 9.34 15.87 36.12
CA GLN A 48 9.36 15.51 34.70
C GLN A 48 8.83 16.66 33.85
N VAL A 49 9.57 17.00 32.78
CA VAL A 49 9.16 18.02 31.82
C VAL A 49 8.20 17.39 30.81
N ALA A 50 6.98 17.91 30.73
CA ALA A 50 6.00 17.47 29.74
C ALA A 50 6.49 17.75 28.31
N PHE A 51 6.16 16.85 27.38
CA PHE A 51 6.48 17.01 25.97
C PHE A 51 5.50 17.99 25.33
N ALA A 52 6.02 19.02 24.65
CA ALA A 52 5.20 19.85 23.76
C ALA A 52 4.72 18.99 22.59
N THR A 53 3.41 18.99 22.34
CA THR A 53 2.80 18.23 21.26
C THR A 53 2.09 19.13 20.26
N VAL A 54 2.09 18.73 19.00
CA VAL A 54 1.35 19.35 17.90
C VAL A 54 0.46 18.32 17.20
N GLU A 55 -0.73 18.74 16.80
CA GLU A 55 -1.61 17.93 15.96
C GLU A 55 -1.32 18.25 14.49
N LEU A 56 -0.90 17.23 13.74
CA LEU A 56 -0.67 17.33 12.29
C LEU A 56 -1.50 16.24 11.60
N GLY A 57 -2.52 16.66 10.84
CA GLY A 57 -3.55 15.74 10.35
C GLY A 57 -4.31 15.09 11.51
N GLU A 58 -4.53 13.78 11.45
CA GLU A 58 -5.21 13.01 12.52
C GLU A 58 -4.24 12.43 13.57
N ARG A 59 -3.00 12.94 13.65
CA ARG A 59 -1.95 12.37 14.51
C ARG A 59 -1.34 13.40 15.46
N ILE A 60 -1.12 12.96 16.69
CA ILE A 60 -0.37 13.69 17.70
C ILE A 60 1.13 13.46 17.46
N HIS A 61 1.89 14.54 17.49
CA HIS A 61 3.35 14.52 17.37
C HIS A 61 4.00 15.21 18.56
N VAL A 62 5.11 14.67 19.06
CA VAL A 62 6.07 15.40 19.90
C VAL A 62 6.79 16.40 18.99
N ALA A 63 6.80 17.68 19.36
CA ALA A 63 7.47 18.71 18.61
C ALA A 63 8.96 18.79 18.98
N ALA A 64 9.83 18.79 17.97
CA ALA A 64 11.26 18.99 18.11
C ALA A 64 11.78 19.86 16.96
N TYR A 65 12.84 20.61 17.20
CA TYR A 65 13.43 21.52 16.23
C TYR A 65 14.95 21.37 16.19
N THR A 66 15.54 21.63 15.04
CA THR A 66 17.00 21.54 14.83
C THR A 66 17.75 22.67 15.55
N SER A 67 17.10 23.82 15.75
CA SER A 67 17.66 24.96 16.47
C SER A 67 16.59 25.79 17.18
N GLY A 68 17.01 26.71 18.07
CA GLY A 68 16.10 27.66 18.72
C GLY A 68 15.48 28.64 17.72
N GLN A 69 16.20 28.97 16.65
CA GLN A 69 15.69 29.79 15.55
C GLN A 69 14.70 29.01 14.68
N ALA A 70 14.97 27.74 14.38
CA ALA A 70 14.00 26.85 13.73
C ALA A 70 12.72 26.72 14.58
N MET A 71 12.85 26.56 15.89
CA MET A 71 11.71 26.56 16.81
C MET A 71 10.91 27.85 16.72
N ALA A 72 11.56 29.00 16.90
CA ALA A 72 10.88 30.30 16.84
C ALA A 72 10.16 30.51 15.50
N ALA A 73 10.79 30.12 14.39
CA ALA A 73 10.20 30.23 13.06
C ALA A 73 9.02 29.26 12.84
N GLY A 74 9.15 28.00 13.29
CA GLY A 74 8.11 26.97 13.11
C GLY A 74 6.90 27.16 14.02
N THR A 75 7.08 27.81 15.17
CA THR A 75 6.01 28.08 16.15
C THR A 75 5.48 29.51 16.12
N ASP A 76 5.93 30.34 15.18
CA ASP A 76 5.62 31.79 15.13
C ASP A 76 5.88 32.49 16.48
N GLY A 77 7.02 32.16 17.12
CA GLY A 77 7.43 32.72 18.40
C GLY A 77 6.62 32.27 19.63
N ALA A 78 5.71 31.30 19.51
CA ALA A 78 4.86 30.85 20.63
C ALA A 78 5.63 30.27 21.83
N PHE A 79 6.89 29.88 21.66
CA PHE A 79 7.74 29.36 22.73
C PHE A 79 9.03 30.17 22.87
N GLU A 80 9.30 30.66 24.09
CA GLU A 80 10.52 31.39 24.44
C GLU A 80 11.56 30.50 25.15
N SER A 81 11.12 29.38 25.71
CA SER A 81 11.95 28.44 26.48
C SER A 81 11.98 27.07 25.83
N TYR A 82 13.14 26.42 25.91
CA TYR A 82 13.35 25.10 25.34
C TYR A 82 14.41 24.30 26.11
N ARG A 83 14.45 23.00 25.86
CA ARG A 83 15.54 22.11 26.31
C ARG A 83 16.20 21.43 25.12
N LYS A 84 17.49 21.11 25.26
CA LYS A 84 18.24 20.34 24.28
C LYS A 84 18.25 18.86 24.67
N VAL A 85 17.95 17.97 23.73
CA VAL A 85 17.87 16.52 23.93
C VAL A 85 18.39 15.80 22.68
N ARG A 86 19.28 14.82 22.84
CA ARG A 86 19.67 13.94 21.73
C ARG A 86 18.55 13.00 21.35
N LEU A 87 18.48 12.65 20.06
CA LEU A 87 17.49 11.69 19.57
C LEU A 87 17.55 10.35 20.32
N ALA A 88 18.76 9.88 20.69
CA ALA A 88 18.93 8.66 21.49
C ALA A 88 18.28 8.75 22.88
N ALA A 89 18.51 9.84 23.62
CA ALA A 89 17.89 10.06 24.92
C ALA A 89 16.37 10.22 24.82
N LEU A 90 15.90 10.83 23.73
CA LEU A 90 14.48 10.95 23.43
C LEU A 90 13.83 9.58 23.16
N ALA A 91 14.52 8.67 22.46
CA ALA A 91 14.05 7.32 22.20
C ALA A 91 13.90 6.47 23.48
N GLU A 92 14.79 6.65 24.45
CA GLU A 92 14.74 5.93 25.75
C GLU A 92 13.54 6.38 26.61
N THR A 93 13.24 7.68 26.58
CA THR A 93 12.19 8.29 27.42
C THR A 93 10.89 8.56 26.65
N TRP A 94 10.68 7.86 25.54
CA TRP A 94 9.59 8.15 24.60
C TRP A 94 8.21 8.11 25.30
N PRO A 95 7.40 9.18 25.24
CA PRO A 95 6.24 9.32 26.11
C PRO A 95 5.06 8.43 25.72
N ASN A 96 4.92 8.12 24.42
CA ASN A 96 3.76 7.40 23.91
C ASN A 96 4.04 6.76 22.54
N GLU A 97 3.88 5.45 22.42
CA GLU A 97 4.11 4.68 21.19
C GLU A 97 3.13 4.99 20.04
N ARG A 98 2.07 5.77 20.30
CA ARG A 98 1.13 6.25 19.28
C ARG A 98 1.48 7.63 18.75
N TRP A 99 2.32 8.39 19.46
CA TRP A 99 2.70 9.75 19.08
C TRP A 99 3.92 9.72 18.17
N TRP A 100 3.90 10.50 17.11
CA TRP A 100 5.03 10.61 16.18
C TRP A 100 6.01 11.69 16.65
N LEU A 101 7.21 11.76 16.06
CA LEU A 101 8.09 12.92 16.18
C LEU A 101 7.84 13.83 14.99
N ALA A 102 7.63 15.12 15.23
CA ALA A 102 7.66 16.14 14.18
C ALA A 102 8.92 16.98 14.38
N VAL A 103 9.90 16.83 13.48
CA VAL A 103 11.10 17.66 13.44
C VAL A 103 10.83 18.85 12.54
N ASP A 104 11.07 20.06 13.03
CA ASP A 104 10.95 21.33 12.29
C ASP A 104 9.57 21.56 11.66
N ALA A 105 8.51 21.19 12.39
CA ALA A 105 7.14 21.35 11.94
C ALA A 105 6.87 22.78 11.41
N GLY A 106 6.28 22.87 10.23
CA GLY A 106 5.99 24.15 9.56
C GLY A 106 7.14 24.72 8.72
N LEU A 107 8.33 24.11 8.74
CA LEU A 107 9.49 24.56 7.96
C LEU A 107 9.76 23.69 6.71
N PRO A 108 10.52 24.19 5.72
CA PRO A 108 10.89 23.43 4.53
C PRO A 108 11.78 22.20 4.79
N LEU A 109 12.42 22.14 5.97
CA LEU A 109 13.24 21.00 6.40
C LEU A 109 12.50 20.00 7.31
N ALA A 110 11.17 20.09 7.36
CA ALA A 110 10.35 19.28 8.25
C ALA A 110 10.41 17.78 7.89
N MET A 111 10.45 16.93 8.93
CA MET A 111 10.35 15.47 8.80
C MET A 111 9.50 14.90 9.94
N ASN A 112 8.62 13.96 9.60
CA ASN A 112 7.82 13.22 10.58
C ASN A 112 8.35 11.79 10.73
N LEU A 113 8.65 11.37 11.96
CA LEU A 113 9.17 10.04 12.26
C LEU A 113 8.18 9.27 13.15
N ALA A 114 7.81 8.06 12.74
CA ALA A 114 7.08 7.15 13.61
C ALA A 114 7.99 6.71 14.80
N PRO A 115 7.45 6.33 15.97
CA PRO A 115 8.23 5.90 17.13
C PRO A 115 9.27 4.82 16.86
N ARG A 116 8.91 3.81 16.05
CA ARG A 116 9.86 2.77 15.62
C ARG A 116 11.06 3.37 14.89
N MET A 117 10.85 4.40 14.07
CA MET A 117 11.90 5.06 13.30
C MET A 117 12.78 5.90 14.21
N VAL A 118 12.21 6.55 15.23
CA VAL A 118 12.99 7.24 16.27
C VAL A 118 13.97 6.28 16.95
N ARG A 119 13.51 5.09 17.36
CA ARG A 119 14.35 4.04 17.96
C ARG A 119 15.39 3.49 16.98
N GLN A 120 14.99 3.24 15.74
CA GLN A 120 15.85 2.72 14.68
C GLN A 120 17.02 3.67 14.37
N VAL A 121 16.71 4.96 14.18
CA VAL A 121 17.70 6.01 13.92
C VAL A 121 18.59 6.23 15.14
N ALA A 122 18.02 6.22 16.35
CA ALA A 122 18.77 6.26 17.60
C ALA A 122 19.76 5.09 17.76
N SER A 123 19.47 3.92 17.19
CA SER A 123 20.40 2.77 17.17
C SER A 123 21.44 2.81 16.05
N GLY A 124 21.45 3.86 15.23
CA GLY A 124 22.38 4.00 14.10
C GLY A 124 21.93 3.28 12.82
N ASP A 125 20.69 2.81 12.76
CA ASP A 125 20.11 2.22 11.56
C ASP A 125 19.30 3.27 10.78
N PHE A 126 19.93 3.80 9.73
CA PHE A 126 19.36 4.83 8.87
C PHE A 126 18.67 4.27 7.62
N THR A 127 18.38 2.96 7.61
CA THR A 127 17.68 2.34 6.49
C THR A 127 16.22 2.80 6.47
N VAL A 128 15.90 3.70 5.54
CA VAL A 128 14.51 3.96 5.21
C VAL A 128 14.02 2.75 4.42
N PRO A 129 12.86 2.15 4.74
CA PRO A 129 12.29 1.09 3.93
C PRO A 129 12.04 1.62 2.51
N THR A 130 13.00 1.45 1.61
CA THR A 130 12.92 1.86 0.20
C THR A 130 12.02 0.94 -0.61
N ARG A 131 11.69 -0.22 -0.06
CA ARG A 131 10.79 -1.17 -0.71
C ARG A 131 9.36 -0.86 -0.27
N ARG A 132 8.62 -0.13 -1.11
CA ARG A 132 7.18 -0.39 -1.23
C ARG A 132 7.07 -1.92 -1.37
N PRO A 133 6.29 -2.61 -0.53
CA PRO A 133 6.14 -4.06 -0.67
C PRO A 133 5.84 -4.37 -2.14
N ALA A 134 6.53 -5.37 -2.68
CA ALA A 134 6.35 -5.73 -4.08
C ALA A 134 4.85 -5.97 -4.32
N PRO A 135 4.28 -5.45 -5.42
CA PRO A 135 2.86 -5.59 -5.68
C PRO A 135 2.51 -7.08 -5.72
N THR A 136 1.42 -7.45 -5.06
CA THR A 136 0.92 -8.82 -5.06
C THR A 136 0.55 -9.21 -6.50
N ALA A 137 1.05 -10.35 -6.97
CA ALA A 137 0.60 -10.90 -8.24
C ALA A 137 -0.89 -11.28 -8.14
N MET A 138 -1.71 -10.71 -9.00
CA MET A 138 -3.13 -10.98 -9.14
C MET A 138 -3.39 -11.88 -10.34
N GLN A 139 -4.52 -12.59 -10.32
CA GLN A 139 -4.99 -13.47 -11.39
C GLN A 139 -6.49 -13.32 -11.60
N LYS A 140 -6.91 -13.35 -12.86
CA LYS A 140 -8.31 -13.45 -13.27
C LYS A 140 -8.48 -14.52 -14.35
N VAL A 141 -9.46 -15.40 -14.17
CA VAL A 141 -9.90 -16.27 -15.27
C VAL A 141 -10.68 -15.45 -16.28
N VAL A 142 -10.27 -15.49 -17.54
CA VAL A 142 -10.89 -14.75 -18.64
C VAL A 142 -12.13 -15.53 -19.09
N PRO A 143 -13.33 -14.93 -19.03
CA PRO A 143 -14.51 -15.54 -19.65
C PRO A 143 -14.22 -15.83 -21.13
N PRO A 144 -14.47 -17.06 -21.63
CA PRO A 144 -14.16 -17.40 -23.02
C PRO A 144 -14.73 -16.41 -24.06
N PRO A 145 -15.96 -15.87 -23.91
CA PRO A 145 -16.48 -14.86 -24.83
C PRO A 145 -15.70 -13.53 -24.85
N MET A 146 -14.94 -13.22 -23.80
CA MET A 146 -14.12 -12.00 -23.73
C MET A 146 -12.75 -12.16 -24.39
N LEU A 147 -12.33 -13.39 -24.72
CA LEU A 147 -10.98 -13.65 -25.24
C LEU A 147 -10.67 -12.85 -26.52
N PRO A 148 -11.57 -12.75 -27.53
CA PRO A 148 -11.32 -11.90 -28.70
C PRO A 148 -11.20 -10.41 -28.34
N ALA A 149 -11.95 -9.93 -27.36
CA ALA A 149 -11.87 -8.52 -26.94
C ALA A 149 -10.46 -8.18 -26.44
N TYR A 150 -9.83 -9.07 -25.66
CA TYR A 150 -8.43 -8.90 -25.27
C TYR A 150 -7.50 -9.08 -26.49
N LEU A 151 -7.52 -10.25 -27.13
CA LEU A 151 -6.48 -10.65 -28.08
C LEU A 151 -6.57 -9.96 -29.46
N GLU A 152 -7.72 -9.41 -29.84
CA GLU A 152 -7.95 -8.82 -31.16
C GLU A 152 -8.28 -7.34 -31.06
N ALA A 153 -9.07 -6.93 -30.06
CA ALA A 153 -9.49 -5.54 -29.88
C ALA A 153 -8.63 -4.75 -28.86
N GLY A 154 -7.60 -5.37 -28.27
CA GLY A 154 -6.68 -4.66 -27.36
C GLY A 154 -7.29 -4.29 -26.00
N TYR A 155 -8.38 -4.96 -25.60
CA TYR A 155 -9.03 -4.66 -24.32
C TYR A 155 -8.03 -4.81 -23.17
N GLY A 156 -7.82 -3.72 -22.42
CA GLY A 156 -6.74 -3.58 -21.45
C GLY A 156 -7.19 -3.42 -20.00
N PHE A 157 -8.39 -3.89 -19.67
CA PHE A 157 -9.00 -3.72 -18.34
C PHE A 157 -9.42 -5.05 -17.75
N VAL A 158 -9.52 -5.13 -16.42
CA VAL A 158 -10.17 -6.23 -15.70
C VAL A 158 -11.19 -5.67 -14.71
N ALA A 159 -12.34 -6.34 -14.61
CA ALA A 159 -13.48 -5.99 -13.76
C ALA A 159 -14.01 -7.24 -13.05
N GLY A 160 -14.80 -7.11 -11.98
CA GLY A 160 -15.37 -8.24 -11.26
C GLY A 160 -14.37 -8.98 -10.36
N TYR A 161 -14.56 -10.28 -10.17
CA TYR A 161 -13.77 -11.08 -9.22
C TYR A 161 -12.36 -11.39 -9.74
N VAL A 162 -11.38 -11.19 -8.85
CA VAL A 162 -9.96 -11.43 -9.05
C VAL A 162 -9.36 -12.02 -7.78
N HIS A 163 -8.26 -12.75 -7.92
CA HIS A 163 -7.64 -13.48 -6.81
C HIS A 163 -6.16 -13.17 -6.77
N ARG A 164 -5.54 -13.31 -5.59
CA ARG A 164 -4.08 -13.30 -5.54
C ARG A 164 -3.59 -14.59 -6.18
N TRP A 165 -2.60 -14.49 -7.06
CA TRP A 165 -2.06 -15.66 -7.75
C TRP A 165 -1.55 -16.71 -6.75
N GLN A 166 -0.91 -16.26 -5.66
CA GLN A 166 -0.39 -17.14 -4.61
C GLN A 166 -1.47 -18.05 -3.98
N ASP A 167 -2.71 -17.59 -3.87
CA ASP A 167 -3.82 -18.34 -3.26
C ASP A 167 -4.48 -19.31 -4.26
N THR A 168 -4.13 -19.22 -5.54
CA THR A 168 -4.71 -20.02 -6.63
C THR A 168 -3.68 -20.90 -7.33
N ARG A 169 -2.42 -20.92 -6.87
CA ARG A 169 -1.33 -21.71 -7.51
C ARG A 169 -1.59 -23.21 -7.52
N GLU A 170 -2.38 -23.71 -6.58
CA GLU A 170 -2.75 -25.13 -6.49
C GLU A 170 -3.87 -25.53 -7.44
N LEU A 171 -4.60 -24.56 -8.01
CA LEU A 171 -5.64 -24.79 -9.00
C LEU A 171 -4.99 -24.86 -10.39
N ARG A 172 -4.60 -26.07 -10.79
CA ARG A 172 -3.76 -26.26 -11.97
C ARG A 172 -4.53 -26.56 -13.24
N THR A 173 -5.75 -27.08 -13.13
CA THR A 173 -6.56 -27.48 -14.28
C THR A 173 -7.73 -26.50 -14.51
N PRO A 174 -8.27 -26.42 -15.74
CA PRO A 174 -9.47 -25.65 -16.02
C PRO A 174 -10.66 -26.05 -15.14
N ALA A 175 -10.85 -27.35 -14.91
CA ALA A 175 -11.90 -27.88 -14.04
C ALA A 175 -11.69 -27.43 -12.56
N ASP A 176 -10.45 -27.47 -12.06
CA ASP A 176 -10.13 -26.97 -10.72
C ASP A 176 -10.47 -25.48 -10.56
N LEU A 177 -10.14 -24.66 -11.56
CA LEU A 177 -10.43 -23.23 -11.54
C LEU A 177 -11.94 -22.97 -11.52
N VAL A 178 -12.71 -23.68 -12.34
CA VAL A 178 -14.17 -23.51 -12.37
C VAL A 178 -14.80 -23.90 -11.04
N ALA A 179 -14.40 -25.05 -10.50
CA ALA A 179 -14.96 -25.59 -9.26
C ALA A 179 -14.58 -24.77 -8.01
N ASN A 180 -13.39 -24.14 -7.99
CA ASN A 180 -12.85 -23.52 -6.76
C ASN A 180 -12.81 -21.99 -6.78
N LEU A 181 -13.24 -21.35 -7.88
CA LEU A 181 -13.31 -19.88 -8.02
C LEU A 181 -14.74 -19.38 -8.26
N GLY A 182 -15.75 -20.17 -7.88
CA GLY A 182 -17.15 -19.75 -7.96
C GLY A 182 -17.64 -19.48 -9.39
N LEU A 183 -17.04 -20.13 -10.39
CA LEU A 183 -17.34 -19.85 -11.80
C LEU A 183 -18.52 -20.67 -12.32
N ALA A 184 -19.08 -21.60 -11.54
CA ALA A 184 -20.17 -22.50 -11.96
C ALA A 184 -21.54 -22.03 -11.44
N PHE A 185 -21.96 -20.81 -11.78
CA PHE A 185 -23.27 -20.25 -11.42
C PHE A 185 -24.27 -20.27 -12.59
N PRO A 186 -25.59 -20.17 -12.35
CA PRO A 186 -26.58 -20.10 -13.41
C PRO A 186 -26.32 -18.96 -14.40
N GLY A 187 -26.18 -19.28 -15.69
CA GLY A 187 -25.83 -18.29 -16.72
C GLY A 187 -24.33 -17.98 -16.82
N SER A 188 -23.47 -18.74 -16.14
CA SER A 188 -22.03 -18.58 -16.24
C SER A 188 -21.53 -18.69 -17.70
N PRO A 189 -20.60 -17.82 -18.11
CA PRO A 189 -19.95 -17.92 -19.42
C PRO A 189 -18.90 -19.04 -19.49
N PHE A 190 -18.61 -19.70 -18.37
CA PHE A 190 -17.62 -20.77 -18.28
C PHE A 190 -18.27 -22.14 -18.53
N PRO A 191 -17.71 -22.98 -19.43
CA PRO A 191 -18.15 -24.36 -19.57
C PRO A 191 -17.98 -25.13 -18.25
N ALA A 192 -18.86 -26.10 -18.01
CA ALA A 192 -18.77 -26.96 -16.81
C ALA A 192 -17.49 -27.82 -16.81
N GLU A 193 -17.11 -28.32 -17.99
CA GLU A 193 -15.89 -29.11 -18.19
C GLU A 193 -15.06 -28.51 -19.33
N PRO A 194 -14.33 -27.40 -19.08
CA PRO A 194 -13.56 -26.75 -20.12
C PRO A 194 -12.28 -27.56 -20.43
N ALA A 195 -12.03 -27.83 -21.71
CA ALA A 195 -10.77 -28.45 -22.16
C ALA A 195 -9.57 -27.50 -22.03
N GLU A 196 -9.83 -26.19 -22.01
CA GLU A 196 -8.85 -25.15 -21.76
C GLU A 196 -9.52 -23.88 -21.18
N LEU A 197 -8.75 -23.08 -20.45
CA LEU A 197 -9.13 -21.74 -20.04
C LEU A 197 -7.95 -20.79 -20.16
N HIS A 198 -8.24 -19.49 -20.22
CA HIS A 198 -7.23 -18.45 -20.19
C HIS A 198 -7.29 -17.70 -18.87
N VAL A 199 -6.13 -17.33 -18.33
CA VAL A 199 -6.02 -16.46 -17.15
C VAL A 199 -5.13 -15.26 -17.49
N ILE A 200 -5.45 -14.09 -16.95
CA ILE A 200 -4.56 -12.93 -16.96
C ILE A 200 -3.89 -12.84 -15.60
N ARG A 201 -2.57 -12.62 -15.58
CA ARG A 201 -1.74 -12.41 -14.38
C ARG A 201 -1.04 -11.06 -14.45
N TRP A 202 -1.05 -10.32 -13.34
CA TRP A 202 -0.45 -8.97 -13.30
C TRP A 202 -0.03 -8.56 -11.88
N PRO A 203 0.95 -7.65 -11.73
CA PRO A 203 1.22 -7.01 -10.44
C PRO A 203 0.09 -6.06 -10.03
N GLY A 204 -0.52 -6.30 -8.86
CA GLY A 204 -1.61 -5.51 -8.30
C GLY A 204 -1.16 -4.19 -7.67
N TYR A 205 -0.89 -3.17 -8.48
CA TYR A 205 -0.63 -1.80 -8.01
C TYR A 205 -1.90 -1.13 -7.45
N CYS A 206 -1.72 -0.18 -6.53
CA CYS A 206 -2.81 0.53 -5.86
C CYS A 206 -3.75 -0.44 -5.13
N ALA A 207 -3.27 -1.03 -4.03
CA ALA A 207 -3.94 -2.11 -3.29
C ALA A 207 -5.41 -1.80 -2.94
N ASP A 208 -5.75 -0.54 -2.69
CA ASP A 208 -7.11 -0.09 -2.36
C ASP A 208 -8.14 -0.33 -3.49
N LEU A 209 -7.68 -0.54 -4.73
CA LEU A 209 -8.54 -0.93 -5.85
C LEU A 209 -9.07 -2.38 -5.72
N TYR A 210 -8.40 -3.23 -4.95
CA TYR A 210 -8.74 -4.64 -4.76
C TYR A 210 -9.47 -4.82 -3.43
N ARG A 211 -10.79 -4.67 -3.47
CA ARG A 211 -11.60 -4.66 -2.26
C ARG A 211 -12.12 -6.06 -1.98
N VAL A 212 -12.08 -6.47 -0.72
CA VAL A 212 -12.76 -7.68 -0.28
C VAL A 212 -14.27 -7.47 -0.49
N PRO A 213 -14.97 -8.39 -1.18
CA PRO A 213 -16.39 -8.24 -1.50
C PRO A 213 -17.24 -8.59 -0.28
N TYR A 214 -17.20 -7.75 0.75
CA TYR A 214 -18.13 -7.88 1.87
C TYR A 214 -19.54 -7.51 1.42
N GLY A 215 -20.52 -8.35 1.74
CA GLY A 215 -21.90 -8.10 1.37
C GLY A 215 -22.84 -9.29 1.55
N GLY A 216 -23.81 -9.39 0.65
CA GLY A 216 -24.80 -10.47 0.65
C GLY A 216 -25.60 -10.52 -0.65
N THR A 217 -26.71 -11.25 -0.66
CA THR A 217 -27.52 -11.49 -1.86
C THR A 217 -28.69 -10.53 -2.05
N ASP A 218 -28.89 -9.64 -1.09
CA ASP A 218 -29.92 -8.61 -1.07
C ASP A 218 -29.47 -7.40 -0.24
N GLU A 219 -30.24 -6.31 -0.27
CA GLU A 219 -29.90 -5.08 0.45
C GLU A 219 -29.81 -5.28 1.97
N ALA A 220 -30.68 -6.14 2.52
CA ALA A 220 -30.74 -6.40 3.96
C ALA A 220 -29.48 -7.10 4.47
N SER A 221 -29.02 -8.11 3.74
CA SER A 221 -27.80 -8.86 4.05
C SER A 221 -26.54 -8.01 3.88
N VAL A 222 -26.49 -7.12 2.88
CA VAL A 222 -25.40 -6.14 2.76
C VAL A 222 -25.35 -5.18 3.95
N HIS A 223 -26.50 -4.65 4.37
CA HIS A 223 -26.57 -3.72 5.51
C HIS A 223 -26.16 -4.40 6.84
N ALA A 224 -26.45 -5.69 6.98
CA ALA A 224 -26.04 -6.48 8.14
C ALA A 224 -24.54 -6.84 8.15
N MET A 225 -23.88 -6.86 6.99
CA MET A 225 -22.46 -7.19 6.86
C MET A 225 -21.57 -5.98 7.23
N PRO A 226 -20.62 -6.10 8.18
CA PRO A 226 -19.67 -5.04 8.46
C PRO A 226 -18.87 -4.64 7.21
N ALA A 227 -18.86 -3.35 6.88
CA ALA A 227 -18.27 -2.81 5.65
C ALA A 227 -18.84 -3.43 4.35
N GLY A 228 -20.07 -3.93 4.40
CA GLY A 228 -20.79 -4.48 3.26
C GLY A 228 -21.02 -3.43 2.17
N TRP A 229 -20.75 -3.81 0.91
CA TRP A 229 -20.89 -2.92 -0.24
C TRP A 229 -21.30 -3.63 -1.54
N VAL A 230 -21.34 -4.96 -1.55
CA VAL A 230 -21.65 -5.76 -2.75
C VAL A 230 -22.95 -6.52 -2.56
N ILE A 231 -23.92 -6.33 -3.47
CA ILE A 231 -25.05 -7.24 -3.64
C ILE A 231 -24.73 -8.15 -4.83
N GLU A 232 -24.72 -9.46 -4.59
CA GLU A 232 -24.38 -10.45 -5.62
C GLU A 232 -25.29 -11.68 -5.59
N HIS A 233 -25.25 -12.46 -6.66
CA HIS A 233 -26.11 -13.63 -6.79
C HIS A 233 -25.57 -14.84 -5.99
N PRO A 234 -26.44 -15.75 -5.51
CA PRO A 234 -26.01 -17.01 -4.90
C PRO A 234 -25.09 -17.81 -5.84
N PRO A 235 -24.08 -18.54 -5.32
CA PRO A 235 -23.82 -18.87 -3.91
C PRO A 235 -22.91 -17.88 -3.16
N PHE A 236 -22.91 -16.58 -3.50
CA PHE A 236 -22.07 -15.58 -2.83
C PHE A 236 -22.20 -15.56 -1.30
N LEU A 237 -21.06 -15.76 -0.60
CA LEU A 237 -21.00 -15.77 0.87
C LEU A 237 -20.87 -14.38 1.50
N GLY A 238 -20.34 -13.41 0.75
CA GLY A 238 -20.15 -12.04 1.24
C GLY A 238 -19.14 -11.87 2.37
N ASN A 239 -18.32 -12.88 2.67
CA ASN A 239 -17.33 -12.87 3.75
C ASN A 239 -15.88 -12.76 3.24
N GLY A 240 -15.70 -12.54 1.94
CA GLY A 240 -14.39 -12.42 1.30
C GLY A 240 -13.74 -13.73 0.86
N TYR A 241 -14.49 -14.84 0.83
CA TYR A 241 -14.00 -16.14 0.38
C TYR A 241 -14.95 -16.75 -0.65
N VAL A 242 -14.37 -17.47 -1.62
CA VAL A 242 -15.12 -18.19 -2.65
C VAL A 242 -15.99 -19.26 -1.99
N ALA A 243 -17.27 -19.29 -2.34
CA ALA A 243 -18.19 -20.35 -1.95
C ALA A 243 -17.76 -21.73 -2.49
N ASP A 244 -17.93 -22.78 -1.70
CA ASP A 244 -17.69 -24.19 -2.08
C ASP A 244 -16.25 -24.51 -2.54
N SER A 245 -15.31 -23.60 -2.33
CA SER A 245 -13.90 -23.80 -2.67
C SER A 245 -13.20 -24.71 -1.67
N ARG A 246 -12.50 -25.75 -2.16
CA ARG A 246 -11.74 -26.69 -1.32
C ARG A 246 -10.53 -26.06 -0.64
N LEU A 247 -10.10 -24.88 -1.09
CA LEU A 247 -8.88 -24.19 -0.62
C LEU A 247 -9.17 -22.97 0.25
N ALA A 248 -10.45 -22.64 0.51
CA ALA A 248 -10.84 -21.39 1.14
C ALA A 248 -10.14 -20.18 0.48
N VAL A 249 -10.32 -20.05 -0.84
CA VAL A 249 -9.65 -19.00 -1.63
C VAL A 249 -10.19 -17.61 -1.25
N PRO A 250 -9.34 -16.65 -0.87
CA PRO A 250 -9.74 -15.26 -0.66
C PRO A 250 -10.14 -14.57 -1.98
N GLU A 251 -11.26 -13.85 -1.96
CA GLU A 251 -11.80 -13.12 -3.11
C GLU A 251 -11.57 -11.61 -2.99
N TYR A 252 -11.32 -10.99 -4.14
CA TYR A 252 -11.29 -9.55 -4.29
C TYR A 252 -12.18 -9.18 -5.48
N LYS A 253 -12.86 -8.04 -5.39
CA LYS A 253 -13.67 -7.49 -6.47
C LYS A 253 -13.12 -6.13 -6.86
N VAL A 254 -12.97 -5.94 -8.17
CA VAL A 254 -12.55 -4.68 -8.78
C VAL A 254 -13.67 -4.16 -9.66
N ASP A 255 -13.95 -2.85 -9.64
CA ASP A 255 -14.99 -2.28 -10.52
C ASP A 255 -14.50 -2.30 -11.97
N SER A 256 -13.35 -1.66 -12.22
CA SER A 256 -12.60 -1.73 -13.47
C SER A 256 -11.21 -1.18 -13.22
N VAL A 257 -10.17 -1.98 -13.47
CA VAL A 257 -8.77 -1.55 -13.35
C VAL A 257 -8.05 -1.80 -14.65
N ARG A 258 -7.24 -0.81 -15.07
CA ARG A 258 -6.37 -0.94 -16.24
C ARG A 258 -5.23 -1.90 -15.91
N LEU A 259 -4.97 -2.84 -16.81
CA LEU A 259 -3.84 -3.75 -16.68
C LEU A 259 -2.52 -2.98 -16.86
N PRO A 260 -1.50 -3.27 -16.03
CA PRO A 260 -0.18 -2.68 -16.22
C PRO A 260 0.49 -3.25 -17.47
N HIS A 261 1.48 -2.52 -17.99
CA HIS A 261 2.38 -3.02 -19.03
C HIS A 261 3.03 -4.33 -18.57
N HIS A 262 3.19 -5.29 -19.49
CA HIS A 262 3.61 -6.67 -19.23
C HIS A 262 2.64 -7.52 -18.39
N ALA A 263 1.35 -7.18 -18.30
CA ALA A 263 0.37 -8.16 -17.86
C ALA A 263 0.37 -9.36 -18.82
N GLU A 264 0.30 -10.58 -18.29
CA GLU A 264 0.46 -11.80 -19.07
C GLU A 264 -0.85 -12.56 -19.16
N MET A 265 -1.19 -13.03 -20.35
CA MET A 265 -2.26 -13.98 -20.57
C MET A 265 -1.68 -15.38 -20.76
N TRP A 266 -2.15 -16.32 -19.95
CA TRP A 266 -1.71 -17.71 -19.95
C TRP A 266 -2.88 -18.60 -20.37
N ARG A 267 -2.60 -19.55 -21.27
CA ARG A 267 -3.50 -20.67 -21.57
C ARG A 267 -3.20 -21.81 -20.60
N ILE A 268 -4.25 -22.41 -20.05
CA ILE A 268 -4.21 -23.56 -19.16
C ILE A 268 -4.97 -24.70 -19.85
N ALA A 269 -4.28 -25.79 -20.15
CA ALA A 269 -4.85 -26.98 -20.78
C ALA A 269 -5.44 -27.97 -19.76
N ALA A 270 -6.27 -28.91 -20.22
CA ALA A 270 -6.94 -29.90 -19.37
C ALA A 270 -6.00 -30.73 -18.48
N ASP A 271 -4.77 -31.00 -18.95
CA ASP A 271 -3.73 -31.72 -18.21
C ASP A 271 -2.95 -30.84 -17.21
N GLY A 272 -3.28 -29.55 -17.14
CA GLY A 272 -2.61 -28.55 -16.30
C GLY A 272 -1.38 -27.91 -16.96
N GLY A 273 -1.08 -28.24 -18.22
CA GLY A 273 -0.05 -27.57 -19.01
C GLY A 273 -0.36 -26.09 -19.16
N GLN A 274 0.65 -25.24 -18.94
CA GLN A 274 0.51 -23.79 -19.06
C GLN A 274 1.43 -23.26 -20.16
N SER A 275 0.87 -22.46 -21.06
CA SER A 275 1.63 -21.74 -22.09
C SER A 275 1.30 -20.25 -22.07
N LEU A 276 2.31 -19.41 -22.25
CA LEU A 276 2.11 -17.98 -22.39
C LEU A 276 1.41 -17.72 -23.74
N ALA A 277 0.22 -17.15 -23.70
CA ALA A 277 -0.60 -16.88 -24.89
C ALA A 277 -0.34 -15.47 -25.44
N ALA A 278 -0.26 -14.47 -24.56
CA ALA A 278 0.01 -13.09 -24.97
C ALA A 278 0.56 -12.23 -23.82
N VAL A 279 1.19 -11.11 -24.16
CA VAL A 279 1.66 -10.09 -23.21
C VAL A 279 1.04 -8.74 -23.58
N TYR A 280 0.50 -8.03 -22.60
CA TYR A 280 -0.12 -6.73 -22.79
C TYR A 280 0.92 -5.62 -22.87
N ASP A 281 0.81 -4.81 -23.92
CA ASP A 281 1.55 -3.58 -24.11
C ASP A 281 0.62 -2.40 -23.84
N ALA A 282 0.82 -1.75 -22.67
CA ALA A 282 0.00 -0.62 -22.27
C ALA A 282 0.25 0.66 -23.09
N ASP A 283 1.41 0.78 -23.75
CA ASP A 283 1.76 1.96 -24.54
C ASP A 283 1.06 1.90 -25.89
N LEU A 284 1.05 0.72 -26.52
CA LEU A 284 0.34 0.47 -27.77
C LEU A 284 -1.14 0.08 -27.56
N GLN A 285 -1.52 -0.23 -26.33
CA GLN A 285 -2.84 -0.76 -25.96
C GLN A 285 -3.23 -2.02 -26.74
N THR A 286 -2.27 -2.91 -26.94
CA THR A 286 -2.45 -4.16 -27.71
C THR A 286 -1.91 -5.35 -26.93
N TRP A 287 -2.37 -6.54 -27.32
CA TRP A 287 -1.84 -7.81 -26.80
C TRP A 287 -0.94 -8.45 -27.86
N HIS A 288 0.33 -8.61 -27.53
CA HIS A 288 1.29 -9.31 -28.38
C HIS A 288 1.20 -10.81 -28.13
N ARG A 289 0.68 -11.55 -29.11
CA ARG A 289 0.59 -13.01 -29.02
C ARG A 289 1.99 -13.63 -29.00
N ASN A 290 2.18 -14.63 -28.15
CA ASN A 290 3.41 -15.39 -28.15
C ASN A 290 3.37 -16.40 -29.29
N ALA A 291 4.33 -16.32 -30.22
CA ALA A 291 4.34 -17.12 -31.45
C ALA A 291 4.75 -18.60 -31.24
N SER A 292 4.98 -19.04 -30.00
CA SER A 292 5.42 -20.40 -29.67
C SER A 292 4.23 -21.28 -29.28
N GLY A 293 3.52 -21.82 -30.28
CA GLY A 293 2.35 -22.68 -30.07
C GLY A 293 1.95 -23.61 -31.21
N GLU A 294 2.71 -23.68 -32.31
CA GLU A 294 2.56 -24.73 -33.33
C GLU A 294 3.83 -25.59 -33.35
N GLY A 295 3.69 -26.82 -32.88
CA GLY A 295 4.72 -27.87 -32.85
C GLY A 295 4.13 -29.17 -32.34
#